data_AF-A0A380K401-F1
#
_entry.id   AF-A0A380K401-F1
#
_cell.length_a   1.000
_cell.length_b   1.000
_cell.length_c   1.000
_cell.angle_alpha   90.00
_cell.angle_beta   90.00
_cell.angle_gamma   90.00
#
_symmetry.space_group_name_H-M   'P 1'
#
loop_
_entity.id
_entity.type
_entity.pdbx_description
1 polymer ?
#
loop_
_entity_poly.entity_id
_entity_poly.type
_entity_poly.pdbx_seq_one_letter_code
_entity_poly.pdbx_strand_id
1 'polypeptide(L)'
;MENFHNTWVDDYTVSIQGLTVTVNGEESELDSESNAINNRISTDVAAFSNRGSYSGTYTNPLTNQDEELTLQYATYEPESLKNGRKNPLIIWLYGQGEGGNTNITLLGNEVVALAKDGIQSHFTAGKQTGAYVLAVQTPTYWMDEGDGTNGAGAGVSRYT
;
A
#
# COMPACT_ATOMS: atom_id res chain seq x y z
N MET A 1 -1.63 0.53 25.33
CA MET A 1 -1.36 1.61 24.36
C MET A 1 -2.45 1.55 23.31
N GLU A 2 -2.97 2.69 22.87
CA GLU A 2 -3.95 2.72 21.78
C GLU A 2 -3.27 2.35 20.46
N ASN A 3 -3.90 1.46 19.70
CA ASN A 3 -3.48 1.13 18.35
C ASN A 3 -4.33 1.96 17.38
N PHE A 4 -3.67 2.77 16.54
CA PHE A 4 -4.34 3.61 15.56
C PHE A 4 -4.26 3.03 14.14
N HIS A 5 -3.61 1.88 13.95
CA HIS A 5 -3.55 1.22 12.65
C HIS A 5 -4.94 0.78 12.20
N ASN A 6 -5.26 1.10 10.96
CA ASN A 6 -6.36 0.52 10.24
C ASN A 6 -6.08 -0.97 10.06
N THR A 7 -7.12 -1.78 10.20
CA THR A 7 -7.07 -3.22 9.91
C THR A 7 -8.12 -3.57 8.89
N TRP A 8 -7.89 -4.65 8.16
CA TRP A 8 -8.97 -5.27 7.41
C TRP A 8 -10.05 -5.75 8.39
N VAL A 9 -11.30 -5.73 7.95
CA VAL A 9 -12.36 -6.46 8.63
C VAL A 9 -12.02 -7.95 8.69
N ASP A 10 -12.54 -8.65 9.69
CA ASP A 10 -12.28 -10.09 9.87
C ASP A 10 -13.07 -10.96 8.88
N ASP A 11 -14.18 -10.43 8.34
CA ASP A 11 -15.01 -11.09 7.36
C ASP A 11 -15.54 -10.16 6.27
N TYR A 12 -15.75 -10.75 5.10
CA TYR A 12 -16.45 -10.14 3.99
C TYR A 12 -17.16 -11.25 3.22
N THR A 13 -18.36 -11.60 3.69
CA THR A 13 -19.14 -12.69 3.12
C THR A 13 -19.76 -12.26 1.79
N VAL A 14 -19.46 -13.03 0.75
CA VAL A 14 -20.09 -12.91 -0.57
C VAL A 14 -20.97 -14.13 -0.77
N SER A 15 -22.22 -13.89 -1.13
CA SER A 15 -23.15 -14.94 -1.48
C SER A 15 -23.66 -14.79 -2.92
N ILE A 16 -23.87 -15.94 -3.53
CA ILE A 16 -24.58 -16.12 -4.79
C ILE A 16 -25.84 -16.90 -4.43
N GLN A 17 -26.99 -16.38 -4.83
CA GLN A 17 -28.26 -17.06 -4.65
C GLN A 17 -29.00 -17.14 -5.97
N GLY A 18 -29.52 -18.32 -6.30
CA GLY A 18 -30.34 -18.51 -7.49
C GLY A 18 -29.60 -18.30 -8.81
N LEU A 19 -28.28 -18.52 -8.87
CA LEU A 19 -27.54 -18.38 -10.12
C LEU A 19 -27.84 -19.57 -11.04
N THR A 20 -28.68 -19.35 -12.05
CA THR A 20 -28.94 -20.35 -13.08
C THR A 20 -27.75 -20.47 -14.02
N VAL A 21 -27.20 -21.68 -14.13
CA VAL A 21 -26.16 -22.04 -15.11
C VAL A 21 -26.67 -23.15 -16.01
N THR A 22 -26.27 -23.13 -17.28
CA THR A 22 -26.57 -24.19 -18.23
C THR A 22 -25.29 -24.88 -18.64
N VAL A 23 -25.21 -26.20 -18.44
CA VAL A 23 -24.08 -27.02 -18.88
C VAL A 23 -24.63 -28.15 -19.74
N ASN A 24 -24.15 -28.25 -20.99
CA ASN A 24 -24.60 -29.26 -21.96
C ASN A 24 -26.12 -29.28 -22.22
N GLY A 25 -26.80 -28.13 -22.06
CA GLY A 25 -28.24 -28.01 -22.27
C GLY A 25 -29.10 -28.34 -21.04
N GLU A 26 -28.50 -28.73 -19.92
CA GLU A 26 -29.18 -28.89 -18.65
C GLU A 26 -28.99 -27.64 -17.80
N GLU A 27 -30.08 -27.12 -17.24
CA GLU A 27 -30.06 -26.00 -16.29
C GLU A 27 -29.82 -26.52 -14.87
N SER A 28 -29.09 -25.74 -14.10
CA SER A 28 -28.86 -25.97 -12.67
C SER A 28 -28.82 -24.62 -11.96
N GLU A 29 -29.35 -24.59 -10.75
CA GLU A 29 -29.27 -23.41 -9.88
C GLU A 29 -28.10 -23.57 -8.92
N LEU A 30 -27.31 -22.52 -8.77
CA LEU A 30 -26.15 -22.49 -7.88
C LEU A 30 -26.39 -21.47 -6.77
N ASP A 31 -26.25 -21.96 -5.54
CA ASP A 31 -26.12 -21.16 -4.35
C ASP A 31 -24.72 -21.36 -3.77
N SER A 32 -24.10 -20.28 -3.33
CA SER A 32 -22.81 -20.33 -2.67
C SER A 32 -22.70 -19.18 -1.67
N GLU A 33 -22.01 -19.43 -0.57
CA GLU A 33 -21.64 -18.40 0.38
C GLU A 33 -20.20 -18.65 0.82
N SER A 34 -19.37 -17.60 0.80
CA SER A 34 -17.99 -17.71 1.25
C SER A 34 -17.49 -16.39 1.82
N ASN A 35 -16.68 -16.47 2.86
CA ASN A 35 -15.91 -15.32 3.33
C ASN A 35 -14.78 -15.04 2.32
N ALA A 36 -14.93 -13.97 1.54
CA ALA A 36 -14.01 -13.58 0.49
C ALA A 36 -12.85 -12.72 0.99
N ILE A 37 -12.79 -12.39 2.29
CA ILE A 37 -11.82 -11.43 2.82
C ILE A 37 -10.38 -11.84 2.57
N ASN A 38 -10.03 -13.13 2.52
CA ASN A 38 -8.67 -13.59 2.25
C ASN A 38 -8.37 -13.80 0.75
N ASN A 39 -9.38 -13.70 -0.10
CA ASN A 39 -9.30 -13.89 -1.55
C ASN A 39 -9.57 -12.57 -2.31
N ARG A 40 -9.20 -11.44 -1.70
CA ARG A 40 -9.39 -10.09 -2.26
C ARG A 40 -8.63 -9.96 -3.57
N ILE A 41 -9.29 -9.46 -4.62
CA ILE A 41 -8.66 -9.07 -5.86
C ILE A 41 -8.79 -7.55 -5.98
N SER A 42 -7.65 -6.85 -6.01
CA SER A 42 -7.60 -5.42 -6.33
C SER A 42 -6.65 -5.25 -7.50
N THR A 43 -7.21 -4.92 -8.66
CA THR A 43 -6.41 -4.64 -9.87
C THR A 43 -5.57 -3.37 -9.70
N ASP A 44 -6.02 -2.45 -8.86
CA ASP A 44 -5.36 -1.18 -8.61
C ASP A 44 -4.01 -1.37 -7.89
N VAL A 45 -3.93 -2.29 -6.92
CA VAL A 45 -2.64 -2.59 -6.27
C VAL A 45 -1.68 -3.38 -7.16
N ALA A 46 -2.18 -3.99 -8.24
CA ALA A 46 -1.35 -4.75 -9.18
C ALA A 46 -0.44 -3.84 -10.01
N ALA A 47 -0.79 -2.55 -10.17
CA ALA A 47 0.09 -1.55 -10.75
C ALA A 47 1.34 -1.30 -9.88
N PHE A 48 1.23 -1.55 -8.57
CA PHE A 48 2.32 -1.43 -7.60
C PHE A 48 2.97 -2.81 -7.36
N SER A 49 3.51 -3.39 -8.42
CA SER A 49 3.98 -4.79 -8.43
C SER A 49 5.42 -4.95 -7.92
N ASN A 50 6.28 -3.95 -8.07
CA ASN A 50 7.61 -3.98 -7.48
C ASN A 50 7.50 -3.61 -5.99
N ARG A 51 7.86 -4.57 -5.14
CA ARG A 51 7.70 -4.49 -3.69
C ARG A 51 8.94 -5.06 -3.03
N GLY A 52 9.27 -4.51 -1.88
CA GLY A 52 10.39 -5.01 -1.11
C GLY A 52 10.47 -4.36 0.24
N SER A 53 11.62 -4.55 0.86
CA SER A 53 11.97 -3.93 2.11
C SER A 53 13.38 -3.36 2.07
N TYR A 54 13.63 -2.41 2.96
CA TYR A 54 14.95 -1.89 3.24
C TYR A 54 15.17 -1.93 4.74
N SER A 55 16.27 -2.54 5.15
CA SER A 55 16.68 -2.61 6.55
C SER A 55 17.90 -1.74 6.78
N GLY A 56 17.92 -1.03 7.90
CA GLY A 56 19.04 -0.22 8.34
C GLY A 56 19.14 -0.19 9.86
N THR A 57 20.33 0.10 10.37
CA THR A 57 20.57 0.27 11.80
C THR A 57 20.41 1.75 12.16
N TYR A 58 19.54 2.04 13.13
CA TYR A 58 19.24 3.39 13.62
C TYR A 58 19.33 3.42 15.14
N THR A 59 19.83 4.51 15.70
CA THR A 59 19.86 4.70 17.15
C THR A 59 18.47 5.10 17.63
N ASN A 60 17.87 4.28 18.50
CA ASN A 60 16.58 4.58 19.11
C ASN A 60 16.68 5.86 19.97
N PRO A 61 15.88 6.90 19.70
CA PRO A 61 16.01 8.19 20.38
C PRO A 61 15.57 8.16 21.85
N LEU A 62 14.77 7.16 22.26
CA LEU A 62 14.34 6.97 23.64
C LEU A 62 15.37 6.17 24.46
N THR A 63 15.96 5.12 23.89
CA THR A 63 16.83 4.19 24.62
C THR A 63 18.33 4.41 24.38
N ASN A 64 18.69 5.18 23.35
CA ASN A 64 20.05 5.34 22.82
C ASN A 64 20.72 4.00 22.44
N GLN A 65 19.93 2.98 22.12
CA GLN A 65 20.43 1.70 21.61
C GLN A 65 20.26 1.62 20.09
N ASP A 66 21.22 1.01 19.43
CA ASP A 66 21.11 0.74 17.99
C ASP A 66 20.13 -0.42 17.74
N GLU A 67 19.21 -0.19 16.81
CA GLU A 67 18.16 -1.13 16.44
C GLU A 67 18.12 -1.30 14.92
N GLU A 68 17.89 -2.53 14.45
CA GLU A 68 17.60 -2.76 13.05
C GLU A 68 16.13 -2.45 12.78
N LEU A 69 15.88 -1.48 11.90
CA LEU A 69 14.55 -1.11 11.45
C LEU A 69 14.38 -1.51 9.99
N THR A 70 13.23 -2.10 9.68
CA THR A 70 12.87 -2.50 8.32
C THR A 70 11.67 -1.71 7.85
N LEU A 71 11.85 -0.96 6.76
CA LEU A 71 10.78 -0.30 6.03
C LEU A 71 10.34 -1.20 4.88
N GLN A 72 9.05 -1.16 4.54
CA GLN A 72 8.54 -1.80 3.34
C GLN A 72 8.21 -0.74 2.29
N TYR A 73 8.14 -1.17 1.03
CA TYR A 73 7.70 -0.30 -0.04
C TYR A 73 6.92 -1.04 -1.12
N ALA A 74 6.15 -0.26 -1.89
CA ALA A 74 5.57 -0.67 -3.15
C ALA A 74 5.74 0.46 -4.17
N THR A 75 6.11 0.14 -5.41
CA THR A 75 6.38 1.13 -6.46
C THR A 75 5.53 0.92 -7.70
N TYR A 76 5.11 2.03 -8.30
CA TYR A 76 4.59 2.08 -9.66
C TYR A 76 5.69 2.55 -10.61
N GLU A 77 5.98 1.72 -11.59
CA GLU A 77 7.06 1.92 -12.57
C GLU A 77 6.46 1.85 -13.99
N PRO A 78 5.98 2.98 -14.54
CA PRO A 78 5.35 2.99 -15.85
C PRO A 78 6.35 2.59 -16.95
N GLU A 79 5.97 1.62 -17.78
CA GLU A 79 6.82 1.06 -18.82
C GLU A 79 7.31 2.12 -19.82
N SER A 80 6.49 3.13 -20.09
CA SER A 80 6.79 4.27 -20.97
C SER A 80 8.03 5.07 -20.54
N LEU A 81 8.45 4.95 -19.27
CA LEU A 81 9.56 5.72 -18.70
C LEU A 81 10.89 4.95 -18.64
N LYS A 82 10.90 3.60 -18.76
CA LYS A 82 12.10 2.77 -18.51
C LYS A 82 13.32 3.10 -19.37
N ASN A 83 13.12 3.56 -20.61
CA ASN A 83 14.21 3.94 -21.54
C ASN A 83 14.29 5.46 -21.73
N GLY A 84 13.83 6.20 -20.72
CA GLY A 84 13.59 7.62 -20.80
C GLY A 84 14.73 8.54 -20.38
N ARG A 85 14.41 9.83 -20.38
CA ARG A 85 15.14 10.87 -19.65
C ARG A 85 14.85 10.73 -18.15
N LYS A 86 15.43 11.61 -17.34
CA LYS A 86 15.03 11.77 -15.93
C LYS A 86 13.56 12.18 -15.87
N ASN A 87 12.75 11.41 -15.13
CA ASN A 87 11.32 11.65 -14.91
C ASN A 87 11.05 11.93 -13.43
N PRO A 88 9.90 12.54 -13.08
CA PRO A 88 9.53 12.78 -11.70
C PRO A 88 9.39 11.49 -10.89
N LEU A 89 9.70 11.58 -9.60
CA LEU A 89 9.40 10.57 -8.59
C LEU A 89 8.49 11.21 -7.55
N ILE A 90 7.34 10.59 -7.31
CA ILE A 90 6.42 10.94 -6.23
C ILE A 90 6.70 9.97 -5.08
N ILE A 91 7.04 10.50 -3.90
CA ILE A 91 7.20 9.71 -2.69
C ILE A 91 5.96 9.94 -1.82
N TRP A 92 5.25 8.86 -1.51
CA TRP A 92 4.07 8.89 -0.67
C TRP A 92 4.41 8.46 0.76
N LEU A 93 4.18 9.36 1.71
CA LEU A 93 4.26 9.09 3.15
C LEU A 93 2.84 8.98 3.69
N TYR A 94 2.52 7.85 4.30
CA TYR A 94 1.18 7.54 4.78
C TYR A 94 0.85 8.23 6.11
N GLY A 95 -0.44 8.28 6.47
CA GLY A 95 -0.94 8.88 7.70
C GLY A 95 -0.79 7.99 8.93
N GLN A 96 -1.38 8.38 10.06
CA GLN A 96 -1.24 7.60 11.31
C GLN A 96 -1.84 6.18 11.19
N GLY A 97 -2.89 6.01 10.37
CA GLY A 97 -3.65 4.77 10.31
C GLY A 97 -3.09 3.70 9.38
N GLU A 98 -2.17 4.04 8.47
CA GLU A 98 -1.79 3.12 7.40
C GLU A 98 -0.41 2.47 7.60
N GLY A 99 0.04 2.42 8.85
CA GLY A 99 1.22 1.66 9.27
C GLY A 99 1.02 0.15 9.20
N GLY A 100 2.09 -0.61 9.43
CA GLY A 100 2.08 -2.08 9.42
C GLY A 100 1.98 -2.78 8.05
N ASN A 101 1.12 -2.35 7.12
CA ASN A 101 0.84 -3.07 5.87
C ASN A 101 0.83 -2.18 4.62
N THR A 102 1.67 -2.49 3.63
CA THR A 102 1.78 -1.73 2.38
C THR A 102 0.49 -1.65 1.55
N ASN A 103 -0.42 -2.63 1.60
CA ASN A 103 -1.70 -2.53 0.90
C ASN A 103 -2.66 -1.55 1.59
N ILE A 104 -2.58 -1.41 2.91
CA ILE A 104 -3.34 -0.39 3.66
C ILE A 104 -2.81 0.99 3.29
N THR A 105 -1.49 1.16 3.18
CA THR A 105 -0.88 2.38 2.65
C THR A 105 -1.41 2.73 1.25
N LEU A 106 -1.49 1.75 0.33
CA LEU A 106 -1.92 1.99 -1.04
C LEU A 106 -3.42 2.31 -1.16
N LEU A 107 -4.26 1.62 -0.39
CA LEU A 107 -5.72 1.67 -0.54
C LEU A 107 -6.40 2.65 0.42
N GLY A 108 -5.82 2.92 1.59
CA GLY A 108 -6.43 3.78 2.61
C GLY A 108 -6.66 5.22 2.18
N ASN A 109 -5.78 5.76 1.33
CA ASN A 109 -5.88 7.13 0.79
C ASN A 109 -5.88 7.17 -0.76
N GLU A 110 -6.28 6.07 -1.41
CA GLU A 110 -6.31 5.95 -2.87
C GLU A 110 -4.96 6.33 -3.55
N VAL A 111 -3.82 5.95 -2.97
CA VAL A 111 -2.48 6.17 -3.57
C VAL A 111 -2.40 5.53 -4.94
N VAL A 112 -3.16 4.47 -5.15
CA VAL A 112 -3.34 3.82 -6.46
C VAL A 112 -3.82 4.77 -7.56
N ALA A 113 -4.52 5.86 -7.22
CA ALA A 113 -4.91 6.89 -8.19
C ALA A 113 -3.71 7.56 -8.86
N LEU A 114 -2.56 7.62 -8.17
CA LEU A 114 -1.32 8.18 -8.74
C LEU A 114 -0.83 7.38 -9.94
N ALA A 115 -1.18 6.10 -10.07
CA ALA A 115 -0.83 5.25 -11.21
C ALA A 115 -1.82 5.35 -12.38
N LYS A 116 -2.96 6.04 -12.23
CA LYS A 116 -4.00 6.15 -13.26
C LYS A 116 -3.58 7.15 -14.34
N ASP A 117 -3.92 6.86 -15.60
CA ASP A 117 -3.58 7.68 -16.77
C ASP A 117 -3.96 9.16 -16.61
N GLY A 118 -5.12 9.43 -16.00
CA GLY A 118 -5.57 10.80 -15.73
C GLY A 118 -4.55 11.60 -14.91
N ILE A 119 -4.03 11.02 -13.82
CA ILE A 119 -3.01 11.66 -12.98
C ILE A 119 -1.64 11.65 -13.66
N GLN A 120 -1.23 10.51 -14.23
CA GLN A 120 0.06 10.36 -14.89
C GLN A 120 0.24 11.34 -16.07
N SER A 121 -0.85 11.69 -16.76
CA SER A 121 -0.84 12.64 -17.89
C SER A 121 -0.35 14.05 -17.52
N HIS A 122 -0.41 14.43 -16.24
CA HIS A 122 0.02 15.74 -15.77
C HIS A 122 1.54 15.86 -15.60
N PHE A 123 2.26 14.74 -15.50
CA PHE A 123 3.70 14.73 -15.33
C PHE A 123 4.37 14.60 -16.69
N THR A 124 5.17 15.60 -17.10
CA THR A 124 5.83 15.59 -18.40
C THR A 124 7.32 15.96 -18.30
N ALA A 125 8.14 15.27 -19.10
CA ALA A 125 9.58 15.52 -19.23
C ALA A 125 9.96 15.48 -20.72
N GLY A 126 9.86 16.63 -21.39
CA GLY A 126 10.02 16.71 -22.84
C GLY A 126 8.88 16.00 -23.56
N LYS A 127 9.18 14.88 -24.25
CA LYS A 127 8.17 14.06 -24.96
C LYS A 127 7.62 12.91 -24.11
N GLN A 128 8.13 12.73 -22.90
CA GLN A 128 7.68 11.67 -22.00
C GLN A 128 6.60 12.16 -21.06
N THR A 129 5.67 11.27 -20.75
CA THR A 129 4.56 11.51 -19.85
C THR A 129 4.51 10.41 -18.81
N GLY A 130 4.36 10.80 -17.54
CA GLY A 130 4.30 9.92 -16.39
C GLY A 130 5.30 10.28 -15.28
N ALA A 131 5.11 9.66 -14.12
CA ALA A 131 5.96 9.75 -12.95
C ALA A 131 6.06 8.38 -12.27
N TYR A 132 7.24 8.10 -11.72
CA TYR A 132 7.40 6.98 -10.79
C TYR A 132 6.68 7.30 -9.47
N VAL A 133 6.14 6.30 -8.81
CA VAL A 133 5.54 6.44 -7.48
C VAL A 133 6.19 5.45 -6.53
N LEU A 134 6.65 5.93 -5.37
CA LEU A 134 7.18 5.13 -4.28
C LEU A 134 6.30 5.34 -3.04
N ALA A 135 5.55 4.31 -2.66
CA ALA A 135 4.85 4.27 -1.38
C ALA A 135 5.73 3.54 -0.37
N VAL A 136 6.17 4.25 0.67
CA VAL A 136 6.97 3.70 1.77
C VAL A 136 6.10 3.48 3.00
N GLN A 137 6.40 2.45 3.77
CA GLN A 137 5.63 2.05 4.95
C GLN A 137 6.56 1.68 6.12
N THR A 138 6.26 2.20 7.31
CA THR A 138 6.99 1.83 8.55
C THR A 138 6.14 0.87 9.40
N PRO A 139 6.77 -0.08 10.12
CA PRO A 139 6.05 -1.02 10.97
C PRO A 139 5.09 -0.37 11.98
N THR A 140 5.40 0.85 12.45
CA THR A 140 4.62 1.60 13.42
C THR A 140 4.07 2.90 12.81
N TYR A 141 4.65 4.05 13.17
CA TYR A 141 4.22 5.39 12.80
C TYR A 141 5.42 6.23 12.40
N TRP A 142 5.27 7.18 11.47
CA TRP A 142 6.36 8.12 11.18
C TRP A 142 6.79 8.92 12.43
N MET A 143 5.84 9.18 13.33
CA MET A 143 6.07 9.89 14.60
C MET A 143 6.41 8.96 15.77
N ASP A 144 6.85 7.71 15.52
CA ASP A 144 7.34 6.83 16.59
C ASP A 144 8.68 7.35 17.12
N GLU A 145 8.66 7.86 18.36
CA GLU A 145 9.81 8.44 19.06
C GLU A 145 10.64 7.39 19.83
N GLY A 146 10.44 6.09 19.54
CA GLY A 146 11.28 4.98 20.02
C GLY A 146 10.57 3.95 20.89
N ASP A 147 9.29 4.11 21.18
CA ASP A 147 8.51 3.20 22.03
C ASP A 147 7.51 2.32 21.27
N GLY A 148 7.43 2.46 19.94
CA GLY A 148 6.49 1.71 19.11
C GLY A 148 5.12 2.37 18.95
N THR A 149 4.90 3.54 19.56
CA THR A 149 3.60 4.23 19.56
C THR A 149 3.60 5.49 18.70
N ASN A 150 2.43 6.09 18.50
CA ASN A 150 2.34 7.35 17.78
C ASN A 150 2.68 8.51 18.72
N GLY A 151 3.83 9.15 18.50
CA GLY A 151 4.25 10.33 19.24
C GLY A 151 3.44 11.59 18.89
N ALA A 152 3.65 12.64 19.68
CA ALA A 152 3.02 13.94 19.47
C ALA A 152 3.64 14.73 18.29
N GLY A 153 4.70 14.20 17.66
CA GLY A 153 5.43 14.85 16.58
C GLY A 153 6.38 15.96 17.06
N ALA A 154 6.77 15.92 18.34
CA ALA A 154 7.66 16.90 18.95
C ALA A 154 9.07 16.36 19.23
N GLY A 155 9.25 15.03 19.21
CA GLY A 155 10.53 14.36 19.37
C GLY A 155 11.19 13.96 18.05
N VAL A 156 12.25 13.16 18.17
CA VAL A 156 12.99 12.58 17.03
C VAL A 156 12.35 11.24 16.68
N SER A 157 12.03 11.05 15.40
CA SER A 157 11.53 9.75 14.92
C SER A 157 12.63 8.71 14.97
N ARG A 158 12.31 7.48 15.36
CA ARG A 158 13.23 6.34 15.26
C ARG A 158 13.62 6.02 13.80
N TYR A 159 12.87 6.54 12.83
CA TYR A 159 13.09 6.33 11.40
C TYR A 159 13.95 7.43 10.75
N THR A 160 14.56 8.33 11.53
CA THR A 160 15.38 9.46 11.06
C THR A 160 16.73 9.55 11.76
#